data_AF-A0A0B7NFW5-F1
#
_entry.id   AF-A0A0B7NFW5-F1
#
_cell.length_a   1.000
_cell.length_b   1.000
_cell.length_c   1.000
_cell.angle_alpha   90.00
_cell.angle_beta   90.00
_cell.angle_gamma   90.00
#
_symmetry.space_group_name_H-M   'P 1'
#
loop_
_entity.id
_entity.type
_entity.pdbx_description
1 polymer ?
#
loop_
_entity_poly.entity_id
_entity_poly.type
_entity_poly.pdbx_seq_one_letter_code
_entity_poly.pdbx_strand_id
1 'polypeptide(L)'
;MSTSVADIYEDYLESLQNLPSEIDQNMHELRRMDDDLQKFRETYTKHKRSYVKQYKSSPNSNSMNLAATRLQLEKDYKTAMQKQDQKIELAMRMYDLVSRHIERLDSQVTKSGLSESDWISPRSNRKGPTGNYNDGGQRKRTLGSIDSGARKRIHHSSRPIPSNGNSAAGDPDIDINEPTYCYCKQVSFGDMIACDSENCEREWFHYNCVGLVEPPAGKWFCEECRAEEEYNNQTGEEDEEDEENEDDSTP
;
A
#
# COMPACT_ATOMS: atom_id res chain seq x y z
N MET A 1 -43.99 -7.42 -16.17
CA MET A 1 -43.36 -8.74 -16.24
C MET A 1 -42.35 -8.79 -15.11
N SER A 2 -42.56 -9.68 -14.14
CA SER A 2 -41.69 -9.85 -12.98
C SER A 2 -40.40 -10.51 -13.46
N THR A 3 -39.27 -9.80 -13.40
CA THR A 3 -37.94 -10.37 -13.64
C THR A 3 -37.70 -11.47 -12.62
N SER A 4 -37.52 -12.70 -13.09
CA SER A 4 -37.25 -13.85 -12.23
C SER A 4 -35.83 -13.73 -11.68
N VAL A 5 -35.60 -14.32 -10.49
CA VAL A 5 -34.25 -14.46 -9.93
C VAL A 5 -33.34 -15.21 -10.92
N ALA A 6 -33.89 -16.17 -11.68
CA ALA A 6 -33.16 -16.88 -12.73
C ALA A 6 -32.66 -15.95 -13.85
N ASP A 7 -33.49 -14.98 -14.28
CA ASP A 7 -33.12 -14.02 -15.33
C ASP A 7 -31.98 -13.09 -14.86
N ILE A 8 -31.95 -12.75 -13.56
CA ILE A 8 -30.87 -11.95 -12.96
C ILE A 8 -29.56 -12.75 -12.90
N TYR A 9 -29.64 -14.04 -12.57
CA TYR A 9 -28.46 -14.93 -12.56
C TYR A 9 -27.94 -15.20 -13.97
N GLU A 10 -28.81 -15.38 -14.96
CA GLU A 10 -28.40 -15.52 -16.36
C GLU A 10 -27.74 -14.24 -16.87
N ASP A 11 -28.33 -13.06 -16.64
CA ASP A 11 -27.74 -11.75 -17.00
C ASP A 11 -26.40 -11.48 -16.30
N TYR A 12 -26.19 -12.03 -15.10
CA TYR A 12 -24.94 -11.96 -14.36
C TYR A 12 -23.87 -12.89 -14.96
N LEU A 13 -24.22 -14.16 -15.20
CA LEU A 13 -23.32 -15.15 -15.79
C LEU A 13 -22.89 -14.75 -17.21
N GLU A 14 -23.82 -14.25 -18.03
CA GLU A 14 -23.54 -13.77 -19.39
C GLU A 14 -22.60 -12.54 -19.35
N SER A 15 -22.73 -11.68 -18.33
CA SER A 15 -21.84 -10.52 -18.15
C SER A 15 -20.44 -10.88 -17.68
N LEU A 16 -20.26 -12.01 -16.98
CA LEU A 16 -18.97 -12.49 -16.51
C LEU A 16 -18.28 -13.44 -17.49
N GLN A 17 -18.99 -13.96 -18.49
CA GLN A 17 -18.49 -15.06 -19.31
C GLN A 17 -17.22 -14.70 -20.10
N ASN A 18 -17.05 -13.44 -20.49
CA ASN A 18 -15.91 -12.97 -21.28
C ASN A 18 -14.87 -12.19 -20.47
N LEU A 19 -15.24 -11.68 -19.29
CA LEU A 19 -14.40 -10.79 -18.51
C LEU A 19 -13.06 -11.43 -18.08
N PRO A 20 -13.02 -12.66 -17.53
CA PRO A 20 -11.76 -13.30 -17.16
C PRO A 20 -10.82 -13.48 -18.35
N SER A 21 -11.35 -13.83 -19.53
CA SER A 21 -10.55 -14.00 -20.74
C SER A 21 -10.03 -12.67 -21.27
N GLU A 22 -10.84 -11.61 -21.22
CA GLU A 22 -10.41 -10.26 -21.62
C GLU A 22 -9.36 -9.70 -20.66
N ILE A 23 -9.54 -9.86 -19.34
CA ILE A 23 -8.53 -9.46 -18.35
C ILE A 23 -7.23 -10.22 -18.57
N ASP A 24 -7.30 -11.55 -18.76
CA ASP A 24 -6.10 -12.36 -18.97
C ASP A 24 -5.35 -11.95 -20.24
N GLN A 25 -6.07 -11.75 -21.35
CA GLN A 25 -5.48 -11.26 -22.59
C GLN A 25 -4.81 -9.89 -22.41
N ASN A 26 -5.50 -8.95 -21.76
CA ASN A 26 -4.96 -7.62 -21.51
C ASN A 26 -3.73 -7.65 -20.57
N MET A 27 -3.74 -8.51 -19.55
CA MET A 27 -2.59 -8.69 -18.64
C MET A 27 -1.39 -9.30 -19.35
N HIS A 28 -1.61 -10.25 -20.26
CA HIS A 28 -0.54 -10.79 -21.12
C HIS A 28 0.03 -9.72 -22.06
N GLU A 29 -0.82 -8.87 -22.64
CA GLU A 29 -0.38 -7.78 -23.49
C GLU A 29 0.37 -6.69 -22.70
N LEU A 30 -0.07 -6.39 -21.48
CA LEU A 30 0.61 -5.45 -20.58
C LEU A 30 2.02 -5.94 -20.22
N ARG A 31 2.15 -7.22 -19.80
CA ARG A 31 3.47 -7.85 -19.54
C ARG A 31 4.38 -7.79 -20.75
N ARG A 32 3.85 -8.06 -21.95
CA ARG A 32 4.62 -7.97 -23.19
C ARG A 32 5.12 -6.53 -23.44
N MET A 33 4.30 -5.52 -23.17
CA MET A 33 4.72 -4.12 -23.31
C MET A 33 5.76 -3.71 -22.27
N ASP A 34 5.69 -4.26 -21.06
CA ASP A 34 6.71 -4.06 -20.03
C ASP A 34 8.07 -4.64 -20.42
N ASP A 35 8.07 -5.87 -20.94
CA ASP A 35 9.29 -6.50 -21.47
C ASP A 35 9.90 -5.68 -22.62
N ASP A 36 9.06 -5.19 -23.53
CA ASP A 36 9.51 -4.36 -24.65
C ASP A 36 10.07 -3.01 -24.15
N LEU A 37 9.40 -2.34 -23.21
CA LEU A 37 9.86 -1.09 -22.60
C LEU A 37 11.21 -1.28 -21.90
N GLN A 38 11.38 -2.38 -21.17
CA GLN A 38 12.65 -2.71 -20.52
C GLN A 38 13.77 -2.87 -21.55
N LYS A 39 13.54 -3.61 -22.64
CA LYS A 39 14.52 -3.74 -23.74
C LYS A 39 14.85 -2.39 -24.39
N PHE A 40 13.85 -1.51 -24.58
CA PHE A 40 14.10 -0.16 -25.10
C PHE A 40 14.93 0.68 -24.13
N ARG A 41 14.67 0.59 -22.82
CA ARG A 41 15.45 1.29 -21.80
C ARG A 41 16.91 0.83 -21.79
N GLU A 42 17.15 -0.48 -21.91
CA GLU A 42 18.50 -1.06 -21.98
C GLU A 42 19.25 -0.61 -23.24
N THR A 43 18.62 -0.67 -24.41
CA THR A 43 19.22 -0.23 -25.68
C THR A 43 19.53 1.27 -25.68
N TYR A 44 18.59 2.10 -25.24
CA TYR A 44 18.80 3.55 -25.07
C TYR A 44 19.97 3.83 -24.11
N THR A 45 20.02 3.14 -22.97
CA THR A 45 21.11 3.33 -22.00
C THR A 45 22.46 2.93 -22.58
N LYS A 46 22.51 1.84 -23.35
CA LYS A 46 23.73 1.39 -24.05
C LYS A 46 24.19 2.41 -25.09
N HIS A 47 23.27 2.91 -25.93
CA HIS A 47 23.59 3.93 -26.94
C HIS A 47 24.02 5.26 -26.31
N LYS A 48 23.35 5.69 -25.22
CA LYS A 48 23.74 6.87 -24.44
C LYS A 48 25.16 6.74 -23.88
N ARG A 49 25.50 5.59 -23.28
CA ARG A 49 26.88 5.32 -22.78
C ARG A 49 27.91 5.37 -23.91
N SER A 50 27.60 4.77 -25.07
CA SER A 50 28.47 4.78 -26.24
C SER A 50 28.72 6.21 -26.75
N TYR A 51 27.65 6.99 -26.90
CA TYR A 51 27.72 8.39 -27.33
C TYR A 51 28.58 9.25 -26.39
N VAL A 52 28.36 9.14 -25.07
CA VAL A 52 29.15 9.88 -24.07
C VAL A 52 30.62 9.48 -24.12
N LYS A 53 30.93 8.18 -24.30
CA LYS A 53 32.31 7.71 -24.44
C LYS A 53 32.98 8.28 -25.69
N GLN A 54 32.29 8.27 -26.83
CA GLN A 54 32.81 8.84 -28.09
C GLN A 54 33.02 10.35 -27.99
N TYR A 55 32.07 11.08 -27.41
CA TYR A 55 32.18 12.52 -27.19
C TYR A 55 33.36 12.89 -26.28
N LYS A 56 33.56 12.15 -25.17
CA LYS A 56 34.71 12.36 -24.28
C LYS A 56 36.06 12.04 -24.93
N SER A 57 36.09 11.08 -25.86
CA SER A 57 37.32 10.65 -26.53
C SER A 57 37.71 11.55 -27.71
N SER A 58 36.74 12.26 -28.30
CA SER A 58 36.98 13.21 -29.40
C SER A 58 36.05 14.43 -29.27
N PRO A 59 36.39 15.39 -28.41
CA PRO A 59 35.55 16.57 -28.17
C PRO A 59 35.52 17.56 -29.34
N ASN A 60 36.46 17.46 -30.30
CA ASN A 60 36.69 18.47 -31.34
C ASN A 60 36.53 17.96 -32.78
N SER A 61 36.05 16.73 -33.00
CA SER A 61 35.76 16.24 -34.35
C SER A 61 34.26 16.18 -34.59
N ASN A 62 33.79 16.99 -35.56
CA ASN A 62 32.52 16.75 -36.26
C ASN A 62 32.65 15.46 -37.09
N SER A 63 32.83 14.34 -36.40
CA SER A 63 32.84 13.02 -37.00
C SER A 63 31.42 12.71 -37.43
N MET A 64 31.22 12.41 -38.71
CA MET A 64 29.94 11.97 -39.27
C MET A 64 29.33 10.81 -38.45
N ASN A 65 30.17 9.99 -37.80
CA ASN A 65 29.75 8.93 -36.89
C ASN A 65 29.10 9.46 -35.61
N LEU A 66 29.59 10.56 -35.02
CA LEU A 66 29.02 11.14 -33.79
C LEU A 66 27.60 11.69 -34.05
N ALA A 67 27.42 12.37 -35.19
CA ALA A 67 26.12 12.84 -35.65
C ALA A 67 25.14 11.68 -35.89
N ALA A 68 25.61 10.59 -36.52
CA ALA A 68 24.79 9.39 -36.72
C ALA A 68 24.37 8.74 -35.39
N THR A 69 25.27 8.60 -34.41
CA THR A 69 24.91 8.10 -33.08
C THR A 69 23.95 9.00 -32.32
N ARG A 70 24.06 10.33 -32.48
CA ARG A 70 23.12 11.29 -31.89
C ARG A 70 21.72 11.10 -32.47
N LEU A 71 21.62 11.01 -33.79
CA LEU A 71 20.35 10.80 -34.49
C LEU A 71 19.70 9.47 -34.09
N GLN A 72 20.50 8.42 -33.95
CA GLN A 72 20.01 7.12 -33.48
C GLN A 72 19.45 7.21 -32.04
N LEU A 73 20.14 7.93 -31.14
CA LEU A 73 19.69 8.11 -29.76
C LEU A 73 18.36 8.87 -29.68
N GLU A 74 18.19 9.88 -30.54
CA GLU A 74 16.93 10.63 -30.65
C GLU A 74 15.80 9.75 -31.17
N LYS A 75 16.07 8.93 -32.18
CA LYS A 75 15.12 7.94 -32.70
C LYS A 75 14.70 6.94 -31.62
N ASP A 76 15.66 6.38 -30.89
CA ASP A 76 15.40 5.40 -29.83
C ASP A 76 14.56 6.02 -28.70
N TYR A 77 14.85 7.26 -28.31
CA TYR A 77 14.05 8.00 -27.32
C TYR A 77 12.61 8.20 -27.78
N LYS A 78 12.41 8.63 -29.04
CA LYS A 78 11.07 8.82 -29.61
C LYS A 78 10.29 7.50 -29.67
N THR A 79 10.93 6.40 -30.05
CA THR A 79 10.29 5.09 -30.06
C THR A 79 9.96 4.60 -28.65
N ALA A 80 10.84 4.82 -27.66
CA ALA A 80 10.56 4.47 -26.27
C ALA A 80 9.35 5.25 -25.71
N MET A 81 9.25 6.55 -26.01
CA MET A 81 8.07 7.36 -25.66
C MET A 81 6.79 6.79 -26.29
N GLN A 82 6.79 6.48 -27.59
CA GLN A 82 5.63 5.87 -28.25
C GLN A 82 5.21 4.54 -27.62
N LYS A 83 6.17 3.74 -27.16
CA LYS A 83 5.90 2.46 -26.50
C LYS A 83 5.30 2.66 -25.11
N GLN A 84 5.78 3.67 -24.38
CA GLN A 84 5.20 4.06 -23.10
C GLN A 84 3.74 4.52 -23.27
N ASP A 85 3.47 5.34 -24.29
CA ASP A 85 2.11 5.81 -24.58
C ASP A 85 1.17 4.64 -24.90
N GLN A 86 1.63 3.65 -25.68
CA GLN A 86 0.88 2.41 -25.96
C GLN A 86 0.54 1.63 -24.67
N LYS A 87 1.50 1.56 -23.73
CA LYS A 87 1.28 0.91 -22.43
C LYS A 87 0.20 1.64 -21.62
N ILE A 88 0.27 2.97 -21.56
CA ILE A 88 -0.71 3.80 -20.85
C ILE A 88 -2.10 3.60 -21.46
N GLU A 89 -2.21 3.61 -22.78
CA GLU A 89 -3.48 3.42 -23.48
C GLU A 89 -4.12 2.07 -23.16
N LEU A 90 -3.33 0.98 -23.14
CA LEU A 90 -3.86 -0.33 -22.74
C LEU A 90 -4.30 -0.34 -21.28
N ALA A 91 -3.50 0.22 -20.38
CA ALA A 91 -3.85 0.29 -18.96
C ALA A 91 -5.17 1.06 -18.74
N MET A 92 -5.37 2.16 -19.48
CA MET A 92 -6.65 2.89 -19.48
C MET A 92 -7.81 2.03 -19.98
N ARG A 93 -7.64 1.32 -21.10
CA ARG A 93 -8.69 0.40 -21.60
C ARG A 93 -9.04 -0.70 -20.60
N MET A 94 -8.05 -1.22 -19.87
CA MET A 94 -8.27 -2.21 -18.81
C MET A 94 -9.03 -1.63 -17.62
N TYR A 95 -8.66 -0.42 -17.21
CA TYR A 95 -9.37 0.32 -16.17
C TYR A 95 -10.84 0.56 -16.55
N ASP A 96 -11.10 1.00 -17.78
CA ASP A 96 -12.45 1.24 -18.30
C ASP A 96 -13.28 -0.06 -18.40
N LEU A 97 -12.63 -1.18 -18.74
CA LEU A 97 -13.28 -2.49 -18.73
C LEU A 97 -13.73 -2.85 -17.31
N VAL A 98 -12.81 -2.84 -16.34
CA VAL A 98 -13.11 -3.18 -14.95
C VAL A 98 -14.14 -2.23 -14.34
N SER A 99 -14.02 -0.92 -14.58
CA SER A 99 -14.94 0.10 -14.08
C SER A 99 -16.37 -0.13 -14.56
N ARG A 100 -16.56 -0.44 -15.85
CA ARG A 100 -17.88 -0.77 -16.41
C ARG A 100 -18.48 -2.03 -15.78
N HIS A 101 -17.65 -3.02 -15.44
CA HIS A 101 -18.13 -4.21 -14.74
C HIS A 101 -18.53 -3.91 -13.29
N ILE A 102 -17.78 -3.08 -12.57
CA ILE A 102 -18.13 -2.62 -11.22
C ILE A 102 -19.48 -1.88 -11.26
N GLU A 103 -19.62 -0.86 -12.11
CA GLU A 103 -20.87 -0.09 -12.22
C GLU A 103 -22.08 -0.97 -12.56
N ARG A 104 -21.90 -1.97 -13.42
CA ARG A 104 -22.97 -2.93 -13.76
C ARG A 104 -23.34 -3.79 -12.56
N LEU A 105 -22.36 -4.29 -11.80
CA LEU A 105 -22.59 -5.08 -10.59
C LEU A 105 -23.31 -4.25 -9.52
N ASP A 106 -22.86 -3.03 -9.27
CA ASP A 106 -23.48 -2.10 -8.31
C ASP A 106 -24.93 -1.78 -8.69
N SER A 107 -25.20 -1.59 -9.99
CA SER A 107 -26.56 -1.39 -10.50
C SER A 107 -27.45 -2.62 -10.28
N GLN A 108 -26.91 -3.83 -10.48
CA GLN A 108 -27.65 -5.07 -10.22
C GLN A 108 -27.94 -5.27 -8.73
N VAL A 109 -26.97 -5.02 -7.85
CA VAL A 109 -27.15 -5.06 -6.39
C VAL A 109 -28.27 -4.09 -5.97
N THR A 110 -28.18 -2.83 -6.42
CA THR A 110 -29.19 -1.80 -6.13
C THR A 110 -30.59 -2.21 -6.63
N LYS A 111 -30.68 -2.78 -7.83
CA LYS A 111 -31.96 -3.22 -8.43
C LYS A 111 -32.57 -4.44 -7.74
N SER A 112 -31.75 -5.31 -7.17
CA SER A 112 -32.20 -6.51 -6.45
C SER A 112 -32.78 -6.22 -5.06
N GLY A 113 -32.66 -4.99 -4.56
CA GLY A 113 -33.14 -4.60 -3.24
C GLY A 113 -32.38 -5.26 -2.08
N LEU A 114 -31.26 -5.93 -2.38
CA LEU A 114 -30.34 -6.46 -1.38
C LEU A 114 -29.55 -5.29 -0.79
N SER A 115 -29.86 -4.93 0.45
CA SER A 115 -29.08 -3.95 1.21
C SER A 115 -27.64 -4.44 1.34
N GLU A 116 -26.67 -3.52 1.25
CA GLU A 116 -25.23 -3.75 1.51
C GLU A 116 -24.98 -4.52 2.83
N SER A 117 -25.91 -4.40 3.77
CA SER A 117 -25.90 -5.00 5.10
C SER A 117 -26.11 -6.52 5.13
N ASP A 118 -26.72 -7.12 4.10
CA ASP A 118 -27.17 -8.53 4.14
C ASP A 118 -26.09 -9.54 3.72
N TRP A 119 -25.05 -9.11 3.00
CA TRP A 119 -23.98 -10.00 2.49
C TRP A 119 -22.64 -9.86 3.25
N ILE A 120 -22.39 -8.72 3.90
CA ILE A 120 -21.17 -8.46 4.70
C ILE A 120 -21.32 -8.93 6.16
N SER A 121 -22.53 -9.25 6.63
CA SER A 121 -22.73 -9.74 8.00
C SER A 121 -22.15 -11.16 8.19
N PRO A 122 -21.23 -11.37 9.15
CA PRO A 122 -20.84 -12.72 9.54
C PRO A 122 -22.10 -13.46 10.00
N ARG A 123 -22.35 -14.66 9.49
CA ARG A 123 -23.38 -15.58 10.02
C ARG A 123 -23.01 -15.99 11.45
N SER A 124 -23.15 -15.07 12.40
CA SER A 124 -23.30 -15.39 13.81
C SER A 124 -24.75 -15.09 14.16
N ASN A 125 -25.40 -16.05 14.82
CA ASN A 125 -26.75 -15.94 15.37
C ASN A 125 -27.94 -16.35 14.49
N ARG A 126 -27.84 -17.53 13.83
CA ARG A 126 -29.01 -18.43 13.78
C ARG A 126 -28.97 -19.33 15.01
N LYS A 127 -29.65 -18.94 16.09
CA LYS A 127 -30.00 -19.86 17.18
C LYS A 127 -30.99 -20.89 16.64
N GLY A 128 -30.48 -22.07 16.27
CA GLY A 128 -31.30 -23.27 16.09
C GLY A 128 -31.71 -23.84 17.46
N PRO A 129 -32.84 -24.57 17.56
CA PRO A 129 -33.34 -25.05 18.84
C PRO A 129 -32.45 -26.17 19.37
N THR A 130 -32.27 -26.15 20.68
CA THR A 130 -31.53 -27.08 21.53
C THR A 130 -31.77 -28.56 21.19
N GLY A 131 -30.70 -29.29 20.87
CA GLY A 131 -30.66 -30.74 20.79
C GLY A 131 -29.41 -31.26 21.50
N ASN A 132 -29.62 -31.86 22.67
CA ASN A 132 -28.61 -32.34 23.59
C ASN A 132 -28.12 -33.73 23.17
N TYR A 133 -26.85 -33.88 22.76
CA TYR A 133 -26.17 -35.18 22.69
C TYR A 133 -24.69 -35.04 23.04
N ASN A 134 -24.31 -35.73 24.13
CA ASN A 134 -22.94 -36.07 24.47
C ASN A 134 -22.41 -37.07 23.43
N ASP A 135 -21.22 -36.87 22.87
CA ASP A 135 -20.35 -37.98 22.54
C ASP A 135 -18.88 -37.54 22.50
N GLY A 136 -18.04 -38.35 23.14
CA GLY A 136 -16.62 -38.10 23.33
C GLY A 136 -15.80 -38.55 22.11
N GLY A 137 -14.75 -37.80 21.79
CA GLY A 137 -13.85 -38.15 20.70
C GLY A 137 -12.51 -37.43 20.78
N GLN A 138 -11.58 -38.03 21.52
CA GLN A 138 -10.17 -37.67 21.57
C GLN A 138 -9.54 -37.66 20.17
N ARG A 139 -8.80 -36.60 19.78
CA ARG A 139 -7.52 -36.72 19.04
C ARG A 139 -6.60 -35.51 19.29
N LYS A 140 -5.52 -35.78 20.05
CA LYS A 140 -4.28 -34.98 20.11
C LYS A 140 -3.63 -34.89 18.72
N ARG A 141 -2.98 -33.76 18.42
CA ARG A 141 -1.62 -33.72 17.83
C ARG A 141 -0.92 -32.40 18.23
N THR A 142 0.30 -32.54 18.68
CA THR A 142 1.23 -31.56 19.28
C THR A 142 2.40 -31.25 18.34
N LEU A 143 3.11 -30.15 18.68
CA LEU A 143 4.42 -29.65 18.24
C LEU A 143 4.45 -28.81 16.94
N GLY A 144 5.19 -27.70 16.88
CA GLY A 144 6.25 -27.24 17.78
C GLY A 144 6.61 -25.76 17.61
N SER A 145 7.04 -25.20 18.75
CA SER A 145 7.69 -23.92 18.94
C SER A 145 9.17 -24.02 18.55
N ILE A 146 9.70 -22.98 17.91
CA ILE A 146 11.14 -22.74 17.80
C ILE A 146 11.38 -21.32 18.32
N ASP A 147 11.93 -21.26 19.52
CA ASP A 147 12.60 -20.12 20.12
C ASP A 147 13.99 -19.96 19.50
N SER A 148 14.43 -18.72 19.27
CA SER A 148 15.84 -18.28 19.39
C SER A 148 16.01 -16.78 19.13
N GLY A 149 16.27 -16.02 20.19
CA GLY A 149 17.52 -15.27 20.30
C GLY A 149 17.64 -13.88 19.64
N ALA A 150 17.41 -12.86 20.47
CA ALA A 150 18.18 -11.60 20.61
C ALA A 150 19.06 -11.09 19.46
N ARG A 151 18.86 -9.81 19.07
CA ARG A 151 19.95 -8.81 18.97
C ARG A 151 19.43 -7.37 18.75
N LYS A 152 19.86 -6.48 19.67
CA LYS A 152 19.88 -5.02 19.55
C LYS A 152 20.31 -4.56 18.15
N ARG A 153 19.66 -3.52 17.61
CA ARG A 153 20.26 -2.68 16.56
C ARG A 153 20.05 -1.20 16.86
N ILE A 154 21.14 -0.60 17.34
CA ILE A 154 21.47 0.81 17.16
C ILE A 154 21.78 0.98 15.67
N HIS A 155 21.16 1.95 14.98
CA HIS A 155 21.78 2.63 13.84
C HIS A 155 21.16 4.03 13.67
N HIS A 156 21.83 5.01 14.26
CA HIS A 156 21.87 6.35 13.68
C HIS A 156 22.86 6.32 12.51
N SER A 157 22.58 7.00 11.40
CA SER A 157 23.56 7.80 10.64
C SER A 157 22.90 8.42 9.40
N SER A 158 22.36 9.61 9.62
CA SER A 158 22.70 10.84 8.90
C SER A 158 23.45 10.69 7.56
N ARG A 159 22.86 11.20 6.46
CA ARG A 159 23.41 12.36 5.73
C ARG A 159 22.35 13.02 4.82
N PRO A 160 22.36 14.36 4.63
CA PRO A 160 21.24 15.11 4.06
C PRO A 160 21.49 15.61 2.63
N ILE A 161 20.40 15.95 1.91
CA ILE A 161 20.07 17.27 1.32
C ILE A 161 19.00 17.12 0.20
N PRO A 162 18.10 18.11 0.05
CA PRO A 162 16.72 17.93 -0.40
C PRO A 162 16.51 18.39 -1.85
N SER A 163 15.37 18.02 -2.43
CA SER A 163 14.59 18.98 -3.22
C SER A 163 13.18 18.45 -3.45
N ASN A 164 12.23 19.25 -2.98
CA ASN A 164 10.86 19.29 -3.44
C ASN A 164 10.80 19.23 -4.97
N GLY A 165 9.95 18.35 -5.49
CA GLY A 165 9.75 18.16 -6.92
C GLY A 165 8.59 17.20 -7.15
N ASN A 166 7.39 17.77 -7.31
CA ASN A 166 6.23 17.06 -7.88
C ASN A 166 6.67 16.18 -9.06
N SER A 167 6.38 14.89 -8.98
CA SER A 167 6.50 13.88 -10.04
C SER A 167 5.68 12.68 -9.54
N ALA A 168 4.55 12.28 -10.13
CA ALA A 168 4.41 11.71 -11.47
C ALA A 168 5.54 10.70 -11.77
N ALA A 169 5.15 9.43 -11.90
CA ALA A 169 5.96 8.24 -12.18
C ALA A 169 6.52 7.50 -10.96
N GLY A 170 5.95 6.32 -10.73
CA GLY A 170 6.48 5.32 -9.80
C GLY A 170 5.35 4.46 -9.26
N ASP A 171 5.06 3.37 -9.97
CA ASP A 171 4.45 2.16 -9.45
C ASP A 171 5.08 1.78 -8.09
N PRO A 172 4.31 1.67 -7.01
CA PRO A 172 4.59 0.72 -5.97
C PRO A 172 3.69 -0.50 -6.20
N ASP A 173 4.33 -1.65 -6.30
CA ASP A 173 3.75 -2.96 -5.98
C ASP A 173 3.23 -2.86 -4.53
N ILE A 174 2.04 -2.29 -4.33
CA ILE A 174 1.41 -2.16 -3.01
C ILE A 174 0.95 -3.57 -2.68
N ASP A 175 1.81 -4.31 -2.01
CA ASP A 175 1.46 -5.58 -1.38
C ASP A 175 0.23 -5.31 -0.51
N ILE A 176 -0.91 -5.89 -0.90
CA ILE A 176 -2.19 -5.76 -0.19
C ILE A 176 -2.08 -6.23 1.28
N ASN A 177 -0.99 -6.94 1.65
CA ASN A 177 -0.71 -7.34 3.02
C ASN A 177 0.28 -6.42 3.77
N GLU A 178 0.74 -5.30 3.20
CA GLU A 178 1.59 -4.37 3.94
C GLU A 178 0.77 -3.63 5.03
N PRO A 179 1.19 -3.66 6.31
CA PRO A 179 0.47 -2.98 7.39
C PRO A 179 0.39 -1.47 7.13
N THR A 180 -0.76 -0.88 7.47
CA THR A 180 -0.99 0.56 7.34
C THR A 180 -0.69 1.27 8.65
N TYR A 181 -0.09 2.46 8.56
CA TYR A 181 0.36 3.26 9.68
C TYR A 181 -0.20 4.68 9.59
N CYS A 182 0.10 5.49 10.61
CA CYS A 182 -0.26 6.91 10.68
C CYS A 182 -1.79 7.15 10.65
N TYR A 183 -2.20 8.41 10.76
CA TYR A 183 -3.60 8.81 10.60
C TYR A 183 -4.10 8.67 9.16
N CYS A 184 -3.17 8.70 8.20
CA CYS A 184 -3.49 8.57 6.78
C CYS A 184 -3.79 7.13 6.34
N LYS A 185 -3.57 6.14 7.23
CA LYS A 185 -3.78 4.70 6.96
C LYS A 185 -3.10 4.25 5.66
N GLN A 186 -1.91 4.78 5.41
CA GLN A 186 -1.08 4.41 4.26
C GLN A 186 0.07 3.51 4.73
N VAL A 187 0.72 2.85 3.78
CA VAL A 187 1.92 2.04 4.01
C VAL A 187 3.10 2.88 4.54
N SER A 188 4.18 2.21 4.89
CA SER A 188 5.40 2.89 5.31
C SER A 188 6.04 3.65 4.14
N PHE A 189 6.16 4.98 4.22
CA PHE A 189 6.78 5.78 3.16
C PHE A 189 7.52 6.99 3.70
N GLY A 190 8.68 7.31 3.09
CA GLY A 190 9.50 8.45 3.51
C GLY A 190 10.01 8.35 4.95
N ASP A 191 10.21 9.50 5.59
CA ASP A 191 10.64 9.57 6.99
C ASP A 191 9.47 9.32 7.94
N MET A 192 9.68 8.40 8.89
CA MET A 192 8.68 8.01 9.88
C MET A 192 9.23 8.13 11.29
N ILE A 193 8.37 8.54 12.22
CA ILE A 193 8.66 8.64 13.65
C ILE A 193 7.79 7.65 14.43
N ALA A 194 8.38 7.05 15.47
CA ALA A 194 7.64 6.23 16.40
C ALA A 194 7.11 7.08 17.56
N CYS A 195 5.90 6.81 18.03
CA CYS A 195 5.36 7.37 19.26
C CYS A 195 5.95 6.63 20.47
N ASP A 196 6.47 7.36 21.44
CA ASP A 196 7.14 6.80 22.62
C ASP A 196 6.17 6.37 23.75
N SER A 197 4.86 6.53 23.58
CA SER A 197 3.86 6.01 24.53
C SER A 197 3.77 4.48 24.42
N GLU A 198 3.86 3.79 25.55
CA GLU A 198 3.86 2.31 25.64
C GLU A 198 2.55 1.69 25.14
N ASN A 199 1.48 2.48 25.04
CA ASN A 199 0.14 2.00 24.70
C ASN A 199 -0.46 2.69 23.47
N CYS A 200 0.39 3.18 22.55
CA CYS A 200 -0.05 3.82 21.31
C CYS A 200 -0.52 2.78 20.28
N GLU A 201 -1.78 2.87 19.83
CA GLU A 201 -2.35 1.89 18.88
C GLU A 201 -1.67 1.88 17.49
N ARG A 202 -1.11 3.01 17.06
CA ARG A 202 -0.57 3.19 15.70
C ARG A 202 0.93 3.05 15.62
N GLU A 203 1.62 3.36 16.72
CA GLU A 203 3.08 3.34 16.92
C GLU A 203 3.92 4.19 15.96
N TRP A 204 3.53 4.37 14.68
CA TRP A 204 4.33 4.95 13.61
C TRP A 204 3.57 6.00 12.80
N PHE A 205 4.25 7.11 12.50
CA PHE A 205 3.68 8.27 11.82
C PHE A 205 4.64 8.85 10.79
N HIS A 206 4.12 9.32 9.65
CA HIS A 206 4.94 9.99 8.64
C HIS A 206 5.22 11.43 9.04
N TYR A 207 6.44 11.89 8.82
CA TYR A 207 6.88 13.26 9.15
C TYR A 207 5.93 14.33 8.60
N ASN A 208 5.58 14.22 7.32
CA ASN A 208 4.66 15.14 6.65
C ASN A 208 3.24 15.13 7.24
N CYS A 209 2.79 13.99 7.77
CA CYS A 209 1.47 13.87 8.37
C CYS A 209 1.41 14.48 9.76
N VAL A 210 2.52 14.53 10.49
CA VAL A 210 2.62 15.12 11.83
C VAL A 210 3.36 16.47 11.85
N GLY A 211 3.64 17.04 10.67
CA GLY A 211 4.28 18.35 10.53
C GLY A 211 5.75 18.40 10.93
N LEU A 212 6.43 17.26 11.00
CA LEU A 212 7.87 17.18 11.25
C LEU A 212 8.65 17.33 9.94
N VAL A 213 9.76 18.06 10.01
CA VAL A 213 10.72 18.20 8.90
C VAL A 213 12.07 17.62 9.27
N GLU A 214 12.37 17.62 10.57
CA GLU A 214 13.59 17.07 11.15
C GLU A 214 13.23 16.19 12.36
N PRO A 215 14.06 15.18 12.69
CA PRO A 215 13.85 14.38 13.89
C PRO A 215 13.82 15.26 15.14
N PRO A 216 12.76 15.20 15.97
CA PRO A 216 12.70 15.94 17.21
C PRO A 216 13.77 15.45 18.19
N ALA A 217 14.24 16.35 19.05
CA ALA A 217 15.19 16.01 20.10
C ALA A 217 14.43 15.48 21.33
N GLY A 218 14.69 14.22 21.70
CA GLY A 218 14.08 13.59 22.87
C GLY A 218 12.87 12.74 22.50
N LYS A 219 11.99 12.51 23.49
CA LYS A 219 10.79 11.70 23.29
C LYS A 219 9.74 12.44 22.46
N TRP A 220 9.05 11.72 21.58
CA TRP A 220 7.97 12.27 20.78
C TRP A 220 6.68 11.48 20.96
N PHE A 221 5.57 12.20 21.09
CA PHE A 221 4.24 11.65 21.29
C PHE A 221 3.29 12.17 20.21
N CYS A 222 2.39 11.30 19.74
CA CYS A 222 1.33 11.67 18.82
C CYS A 222 0.29 12.58 19.51
N GLU A 223 -0.65 13.15 18.76
CA GLU A 223 -1.68 14.06 19.29
C GLU A 223 -2.54 13.43 20.37
N GLU A 224 -2.87 12.15 20.22
CA GLU A 224 -3.68 11.38 21.16
C GLU A 224 -2.88 11.12 22.45
N CYS A 225 -1.67 10.55 22.34
CA CYS A 225 -0.85 10.23 23.50
C CYS A 225 -0.31 11.47 24.23
N ARG A 226 -0.14 12.61 23.54
CA ARG A 226 0.23 13.87 24.20
C ARG A 226 -0.89 14.39 25.10
N ALA A 227 -2.15 14.29 24.65
CA ALA A 227 -3.29 14.68 25.46
C ALA A 227 -3.47 13.77 26.69
N GLU A 228 -3.19 12.48 26.55
CA GLU A 228 -3.23 11.51 27.65
C GLU A 228 -2.12 11.75 28.69
N GLU A 229 -0.89 12.03 28.24
CA GLU A 229 0.21 12.42 29.13
C GLU A 229 -0.12 13.71 29.88
N GLU A 230 -0.70 14.71 29.22
CA GLU A 230 -1.12 15.97 29.86
C GLU A 230 -2.23 15.75 30.91
N TYR A 231 -3.17 14.83 30.66
CA TYR A 231 -4.22 14.48 31.63
C TYR A 231 -3.64 13.74 32.84
N ASN A 232 -2.77 12.75 32.63
CA ASN A 232 -2.15 11.97 33.71
C ASN A 232 -1.22 12.83 34.59
N ASN A 233 -0.58 13.85 34.01
CA ASN A 233 0.24 14.80 34.76
C ASN A 233 -0.59 15.78 35.61
N GLN A 234 -1.90 15.91 35.31
CA GLN A 234 -2.82 16.78 36.05
C GLN A 234 -3.56 16.02 37.17
N THR A 235 -3.77 14.71 37.03
CA THR A 235 -4.41 13.85 38.03
C THR A 235 -3.43 13.20 39.01
N GLY A 236 -2.13 13.16 38.69
CA GLY A 236 -1.09 12.62 39.59
C GLY A 236 -0.71 13.52 40.79
N GLU A 237 -1.29 14.72 40.91
CA GLU A 237 -1.12 15.58 42.10
C GLU A 237 -2.22 15.38 43.16
N GLU A 238 -3.28 14.61 42.89
CA GLU A 238 -4.39 14.39 43.84
C GLU A 238 -4.27 13.08 44.65
N ASP A 239 -3.34 12.17 44.31
CA ASP A 239 -3.19 10.87 44.98
C ASP A 239 -2.10 10.84 46.09
N GLU A 240 -1.37 11.94 46.34
CA GLU A 240 -0.36 12.02 47.42
C GLU A 240 -0.84 12.70 48.72
N GLU A 241 -2.04 13.32 48.77
CA GLU A 241 -2.54 13.98 50.00
C GLU A 241 -3.36 13.06 50.94
N ASP A 242 -3.71 11.85 50.52
CA ASP A 242 -4.58 10.95 51.31
C ASP A 242 -3.85 9.85 52.12
N GLU A 243 -2.51 9.72 52.03
CA GLU A 243 -1.75 8.74 52.84
C GLU A 243 -1.05 9.31 54.10
N GLU A 244 -1.04 10.62 54.32
CA GLU A 244 -0.40 11.21 55.53
C GLU A 244 -1.33 11.44 56.74
N ASN A 245 -2.63 11.09 56.66
CA ASN A 245 -3.60 11.38 57.73
C ASN A 245 -4.19 10.14 58.46
N GLU A 246 -3.48 9.02 58.55
CA GLU A 246 -3.89 7.87 59.39
C GLU A 246 -2.82 7.37 60.39
N ASP A 247 -1.85 8.20 60.76
CA ASP A 247 -0.81 7.86 61.75
C ASP A 247 -1.03 8.44 63.17
N ASP A 248 -1.81 9.51 63.36
CA ASP A 248 -1.98 10.14 64.69
C ASP A 248 -3.37 9.88 65.31
N SER A 249 -3.61 8.62 65.71
CA SER A 249 -4.72 8.28 66.61
C SER A 249 -4.43 7.04 67.44
N THR A 250 -3.51 7.14 68.41
CA THR A 250 -3.65 6.58 69.78
C THR A 250 -2.44 7.01 70.62
N PRO A 251 -2.57 7.31 71.93
CA PRO A 251 -3.53 6.74 72.89
C PRO A 251 -4.54 7.71 73.50
#